data_AF-A0A072P901-F1
#
_entry.id   AF-A0A072P901-F1
#
_cell.length_a   1.000
_cell.length_b   1.000
_cell.length_c   1.000
_cell.angle_alpha   90.00
_cell.angle_beta   90.00
_cell.angle_gamma   90.00
#
_symmetry.space_group_name_H-M   'P 1'
#
loop_
_entity.id
_entity.type
_entity.pdbx_description
1 polymer ?
#
loop_
_entity_poly.entity_id
_entity_poly.type
_entity_poly.pdbx_seq_one_letter_code
_entity_poly.pdbx_strand_id
1 'polypeptide(L)'
;MSSLPLPSSTTLSAFKVALELYPSIAEKVYRSKLKDSKKINEALERDRWRFEELPLSVAEVKKGKPNKTEAYMSKKTVERLVQWKITHGHSRPFLPAMVRKNDASAVEQQTSIAFEKLQSSSSAPPKPTLIAALDMVCKLTGIGPATGTLILNIFDPEHIPFFQDEMFLWFFPDLKGAKLKYTQKEYLQLYDAVAPVLESLGVQAVELEKVAYVLWHKDLLEDDDSSKLEKVLSGASNVVGEEAKAKPMKMLETAKSGKSVKRQAEAANDVDLPSSKRQSRRKRS
;
A
#
# COMPACT_ATOMS: atom_id res chain seq x y z
N MET A 1 2.37 -19.86 15.67
CA MET A 1 3.08 -18.98 14.72
C MET A 1 3.81 -17.92 15.53
N SER A 2 5.14 -17.90 15.47
CA SER A 2 5.97 -16.90 16.15
C SER A 2 5.57 -15.50 15.68
N SER A 3 5.42 -14.54 16.59
CA SER A 3 5.09 -13.15 16.25
C SER A 3 6.13 -12.56 15.28
N LEU A 4 5.67 -11.77 14.30
CA LEU A 4 6.59 -11.03 13.45
C LEU A 4 7.33 -9.96 14.29
N PRO A 5 8.61 -9.68 14.00
CA PRO A 5 9.31 -8.58 14.64
C PRO A 5 8.58 -7.26 14.37
N LEU A 6 8.59 -6.30 15.29
CA LEU A 6 8.05 -4.97 15.01
C LEU A 6 8.95 -4.26 13.97
N PRO A 7 8.39 -3.53 13.00
CA PRO A 7 9.20 -2.80 12.02
C PRO A 7 10.25 -1.89 12.68
N SER A 8 9.87 -1.18 13.75
CA SER A 8 10.76 -0.30 14.52
C SER A 8 11.87 -1.01 15.30
N SER A 9 11.74 -2.33 15.53
CA SER A 9 12.74 -3.15 16.23
C SER A 9 13.65 -3.93 15.28
N THR A 10 13.42 -3.82 13.96
CA THR A 10 14.20 -4.55 12.96
C THR A 10 15.56 -3.88 12.81
N THR A 11 16.65 -4.62 13.00
CA THR A 11 18.00 -4.10 12.77
C THR A 11 18.36 -4.13 11.29
N LEU A 12 19.31 -3.29 10.86
CA LEU A 12 19.80 -3.30 9.48
C LEU A 12 20.38 -4.67 9.07
N SER A 13 21.00 -5.40 10.00
CA SER A 13 21.49 -6.76 9.73
C SER A 13 20.34 -7.74 9.49
N ALA A 14 19.28 -7.69 10.31
CA ALA A 14 18.10 -8.52 10.11
C ALA A 14 17.41 -8.20 8.79
N PHE A 15 17.30 -6.91 8.48
CA PHE A 15 16.73 -6.41 7.23
C PHE A 15 17.47 -6.96 6.02
N LYS A 16 18.79 -6.87 5.98
CA LYS A 16 19.61 -7.38 4.86
C LYS A 16 19.45 -8.88 4.65
N VAL A 17 19.48 -9.66 5.74
CA VAL A 17 19.28 -11.11 5.67
C VAL A 17 17.88 -11.43 5.14
N ALA A 18 16.84 -10.75 5.62
CA ALA A 18 15.48 -10.95 5.10
C ALA A 18 15.39 -10.57 3.62
N LEU A 19 16.02 -9.47 3.21
CA LEU A 19 16.02 -9.02 1.81
C LEU A 19 16.69 -10.02 0.87
N GLU A 20 17.81 -10.63 1.28
CA GLU A 20 18.51 -11.69 0.52
C GLU A 20 17.64 -12.93 0.28
N LEU A 21 16.70 -13.22 1.18
CA LEU A 21 15.81 -14.39 1.09
C LEU A 21 14.62 -14.16 0.14
N TYR A 22 14.40 -12.93 -0.33
CA TYR A 22 13.25 -12.58 -1.16
C TYR A 22 13.10 -13.45 -2.43
N PRO A 23 14.13 -13.66 -3.27
CA PRO A 23 13.98 -14.45 -4.49
C PRO A 23 13.54 -15.90 -4.21
N SER A 24 14.12 -16.54 -3.19
CA SER A 24 13.78 -17.90 -2.77
C SER A 24 12.33 -17.98 -2.27
N ILE A 25 11.92 -17.05 -1.40
CA ILE A 25 10.54 -16.98 -0.91
C ILE A 25 9.54 -16.73 -2.04
N ALA A 26 9.81 -15.77 -2.93
CA ALA A 26 8.93 -15.46 -4.05
C ALA A 26 8.70 -16.71 -4.92
N GLU A 27 9.75 -17.44 -5.26
CA GLU A 27 9.65 -18.70 -6.00
C GLU A 27 8.77 -19.74 -5.28
N LYS A 28 9.01 -19.96 -3.98
CA LYS A 28 8.23 -20.93 -3.20
C LYS A 28 6.75 -20.54 -3.11
N VAL A 29 6.46 -19.25 -2.94
CA VAL A 29 5.07 -18.75 -2.95
C VAL A 29 4.43 -18.96 -4.33
N TYR A 30 5.14 -18.70 -5.43
CA TYR A 30 4.59 -18.97 -6.76
C TYR A 30 4.33 -20.46 -7.00
N ARG A 31 5.23 -21.33 -6.55
CA ARG A 31 5.05 -22.79 -6.63
C ARG A 31 3.90 -23.31 -5.75
N SER A 32 3.63 -22.67 -4.61
CA SER A 32 2.50 -23.06 -3.76
C SER A 32 1.15 -22.60 -4.34
N LYS A 33 1.13 -21.47 -5.07
CA LYS A 33 -0.08 -20.92 -5.70
C LYS A 33 -0.38 -21.51 -7.09
N LEU A 34 0.64 -21.90 -7.85
CA LEU A 34 0.54 -22.30 -9.25
C LEU A 34 1.06 -23.72 -9.45
N LYS A 35 0.31 -24.55 -10.19
CA LYS A 35 0.70 -25.94 -10.48
C LYS A 35 1.48 -26.10 -11.79
N ASP A 36 1.34 -25.13 -12.69
CA ASP A 36 1.88 -25.18 -14.04
C ASP A 36 3.27 -24.52 -14.07
N SER A 37 4.29 -25.30 -14.45
CA SER A 37 5.69 -24.85 -14.52
C SER A 37 5.88 -23.62 -15.42
N LYS A 38 5.16 -23.56 -16.55
CA LYS A 38 5.21 -22.39 -17.44
C LYS A 38 4.65 -21.16 -16.76
N LYS A 39 3.53 -21.28 -16.05
CA LYS A 39 2.91 -20.15 -15.32
C LYS A 39 3.77 -19.68 -14.14
N ILE A 40 4.48 -20.60 -13.49
CA ILE A 40 5.46 -20.26 -12.44
C ILE A 40 6.59 -19.42 -13.04
N ASN A 41 7.18 -19.86 -14.16
CA ASN A 41 8.24 -19.12 -14.84
C ASN A 41 7.76 -17.73 -15.30
N GLU A 42 6.56 -17.63 -15.88
CA GLU A 42 5.97 -16.33 -16.25
C GLU A 42 5.73 -15.41 -15.04
N ALA A 43 5.41 -15.96 -13.86
CA ALA A 43 5.26 -15.19 -12.64
C ALA A 43 6.61 -14.67 -12.13
N LEU A 44 7.66 -15.51 -12.14
CA LEU A 44 9.03 -15.12 -11.80
C LEU A 44 9.58 -14.06 -12.76
N GLU A 45 9.32 -14.19 -14.06
CA GLU A 45 9.70 -13.19 -15.05
C GLU A 45 8.98 -11.85 -14.83
N ARG A 46 7.69 -11.88 -14.44
CA ARG A 46 6.97 -10.65 -14.06
C ARG A 46 7.54 -10.04 -12.78
N ASP A 47 7.99 -10.85 -11.84
CA ASP A 47 8.60 -10.40 -10.59
C ASP A 47 9.91 -9.66 -10.83
N ARG A 48 10.85 -10.31 -11.55
CA ARG A 48 12.11 -9.70 -11.97
C ARG A 48 11.86 -8.42 -12.77
N TRP A 49 10.92 -8.47 -13.72
CA TRP A 49 10.56 -7.29 -14.50
C TRP A 49 10.06 -6.13 -13.63
N ARG A 50 9.23 -6.38 -12.61
CA ARG A 50 8.69 -5.34 -11.72
C ARG A 50 9.78 -4.70 -10.84
N PHE A 51 10.74 -5.49 -10.37
CA PHE A 51 11.74 -5.00 -9.40
C PHE A 51 13.03 -4.50 -10.04
N GLU A 52 13.37 -4.97 -11.23
CA GLU A 52 14.65 -4.66 -11.87
C GLU A 52 14.45 -3.89 -13.18
N GLU A 53 13.79 -4.51 -14.16
CA GLU A 53 13.73 -3.98 -15.53
C GLU A 53 12.88 -2.70 -15.62
N LEU A 54 11.69 -2.70 -15.00
CA LEU A 54 10.74 -1.59 -15.10
C LEU A 54 11.23 -0.32 -14.38
N PRO A 55 11.69 -0.34 -13.11
CA PRO A 55 12.21 0.85 -12.46
C PRO A 55 13.39 1.48 -13.21
N LEU A 56 14.29 0.66 -13.79
CA LEU A 56 15.39 1.15 -14.64
C LEU A 56 14.85 1.91 -15.85
N SER A 57 13.89 1.34 -16.58
CA SER A 57 13.27 2.00 -17.73
C SER A 57 12.60 3.34 -17.37
N VAL A 58 11.96 3.42 -16.19
CA VAL A 58 11.34 4.66 -15.70
C VAL A 58 12.40 5.68 -15.27
N ALA A 59 13.50 5.24 -14.65
CA ALA A 59 14.62 6.10 -14.28
C ALA A 59 15.33 6.69 -15.51
N GLU A 60 15.46 5.94 -16.60
CA GLU A 60 15.99 6.44 -17.88
C GLU A 60 15.10 7.55 -18.45
N VAL A 61 13.78 7.35 -18.44
CA VAL A 61 12.81 8.38 -18.87
C VAL A 61 12.90 9.63 -17.99
N LYS A 62 13.05 9.48 -16.66
CA LYS A 62 13.28 10.61 -15.74
C LYS A 62 14.58 11.38 -16.01
N LYS A 63 15.61 10.71 -16.55
CA LYS A 63 16.92 11.30 -16.89
C LYS A 63 16.97 11.91 -18.30
N GLY A 64 15.99 11.63 -19.16
CA GLY A 64 15.92 12.10 -20.55
C GLY A 64 15.70 13.61 -20.70
N LYS A 65 16.20 14.17 -21.81
CA LYS A 65 16.40 15.59 -22.19
C LYS A 65 15.30 16.63 -21.81
N PRO A 66 15.64 17.94 -21.75
CA PRO A 66 14.77 19.06 -21.34
C PRO A 66 13.55 19.36 -22.24
N ASN A 67 13.27 18.52 -23.24
CA ASN A 67 12.14 18.67 -24.15
C ASN A 67 11.14 17.52 -23.94
N LYS A 68 10.25 17.73 -22.96
CA LYS A 68 8.86 17.24 -22.89
C LYS A 68 8.56 15.84 -23.43
N THR A 69 9.37 14.83 -23.10
CA THR A 69 8.82 13.46 -23.15
C THR A 69 8.26 13.21 -21.76
N GLU A 70 6.96 13.50 -21.59
CA GLU A 70 6.28 13.28 -20.31
C GLU A 70 6.52 11.84 -19.86
N ALA A 71 6.95 11.64 -18.61
CA ALA A 71 7.10 10.30 -18.09
C ALA A 71 5.70 9.71 -17.90
N TYR A 72 5.37 8.62 -18.59
CA TYR A 72 4.07 7.94 -18.47
C TYR A 72 4.23 6.42 -18.47
N MET A 73 3.18 5.69 -18.12
CA MET A 73 3.09 4.25 -18.33
C MET A 73 2.13 3.90 -19.45
N SER A 74 2.56 3.02 -20.35
CA SER A 74 1.67 2.46 -21.36
C SER A 74 0.59 1.57 -20.73
N LYS A 75 -0.55 1.43 -21.40
CA LYS A 75 -1.60 0.48 -21.00
C LYS A 75 -1.08 -0.95 -20.82
N LYS A 76 -0.19 -1.41 -21.71
CA LYS A 76 0.42 -2.75 -21.63
C LYS A 76 1.28 -2.90 -20.37
N THR A 77 2.01 -1.86 -19.97
CA THR A 77 2.79 -1.82 -18.74
C THR A 77 1.87 -1.94 -17.51
N VAL A 78 0.80 -1.15 -17.45
CA VAL A 78 -0.16 -1.20 -16.33
C VAL A 78 -0.86 -2.55 -16.25
N GLU A 79 -1.25 -3.13 -17.37
CA GLU A 79 -1.84 -4.49 -17.40
C GLU A 79 -0.87 -5.54 -16.88
N ARG A 80 0.42 -5.49 -17.28
CA ARG A 80 1.44 -6.42 -16.80
C ARG A 80 1.72 -6.24 -15.30
N LEU A 81 1.73 -5.01 -14.78
CA LEU A 81 1.82 -4.74 -13.34
C LEU A 81 0.64 -5.32 -12.57
N VAL A 82 -0.57 -5.21 -13.10
CA VAL A 82 -1.76 -5.77 -12.45
C VAL A 82 -1.75 -7.28 -12.48
N GLN A 83 -1.26 -7.89 -13.56
CA GLN A 83 -1.00 -9.35 -13.60
C GLN A 83 0.01 -9.77 -12.54
N TRP A 84 1.13 -9.05 -12.40
CA TRP A 84 2.10 -9.29 -11.33
C TRP A 84 1.42 -9.21 -9.96
N LYS A 85 0.68 -8.14 -9.69
CA LYS A 85 0.00 -7.90 -8.40
C LYS A 85 -0.90 -9.07 -8.00
N ILE A 86 -1.73 -9.57 -8.94
CA ILE A 86 -2.67 -10.65 -8.63
C ILE A 86 -2.02 -12.03 -8.52
N THR A 87 -0.79 -12.20 -9.05
CA THR A 87 -0.01 -13.43 -8.86
C THR A 87 0.85 -13.38 -7.61
N HIS A 88 1.44 -12.21 -7.31
CA HIS A 88 2.34 -11.99 -6.18
C HIS A 88 1.57 -11.94 -4.86
N GLY A 89 0.53 -11.11 -4.78
CA GLY A 89 -0.28 -10.96 -3.57
C GLY A 89 -1.56 -11.79 -3.58
N HIS A 90 -2.62 -11.21 -3.01
CA HIS A 90 -3.95 -11.81 -2.98
C HIS A 90 -4.63 -11.77 -4.36
N SER A 91 -5.12 -12.91 -4.83
CA SER A 91 -5.72 -13.03 -6.16
C SER A 91 -7.03 -12.25 -6.29
N ARG A 92 -7.12 -11.43 -7.35
CA ARG A 92 -8.29 -10.63 -7.71
C ARG A 92 -8.54 -10.78 -9.22
N PRO A 93 -9.09 -11.92 -9.68
CA PRO A 93 -9.07 -12.32 -11.09
C PRO A 93 -9.84 -11.38 -12.03
N PHE A 94 -10.73 -10.53 -11.50
CA PHE A 94 -11.48 -9.54 -12.27
C PHE A 94 -10.68 -8.28 -12.62
N LEU A 95 -9.61 -7.95 -11.88
CA LEU A 95 -8.86 -6.70 -12.07
C LEU A 95 -8.24 -6.57 -13.49
N PRO A 96 -7.58 -7.60 -14.06
CA PRO A 96 -7.04 -7.48 -15.42
C PRO A 96 -8.12 -7.18 -16.47
N ALA A 97 -9.33 -7.71 -16.30
CA ALA A 97 -10.44 -7.42 -17.22
C ALA A 97 -10.94 -5.97 -17.09
N MET A 98 -10.90 -5.39 -15.89
CA MET A 98 -11.25 -3.98 -15.68
C MET A 98 -10.22 -3.04 -16.30
N VAL A 99 -8.93 -3.31 -16.11
CA VAL A 99 -7.85 -2.45 -16.62
C VAL A 99 -7.84 -2.42 -18.15
N ARG A 100 -8.13 -3.55 -18.80
CA ARG A 100 -8.28 -3.65 -20.25
C ARG A 100 -9.37 -2.75 -20.85
N LYS A 101 -10.35 -2.29 -20.05
CA LYS A 101 -11.42 -1.38 -20.51
C LYS A 101 -10.97 0.07 -20.63
N ASN A 102 -9.84 0.46 -20.05
CA ASN A 102 -9.34 1.83 -20.19
C ASN A 102 -8.82 2.07 -21.61
N ASP A 103 -9.00 3.28 -22.12
CA ASP A 103 -8.32 3.73 -23.34
C ASP A 103 -6.83 3.90 -23.09
N ALA A 104 -6.00 3.58 -24.10
CA ALA A 104 -4.55 3.69 -23.96
C ALA A 104 -4.11 5.14 -23.65
N SER A 105 -4.68 6.12 -24.35
CA SER A 105 -4.43 7.54 -24.12
C SER A 105 -4.82 7.99 -22.71
N ALA A 106 -5.91 7.47 -22.15
CA ALA A 106 -6.32 7.79 -20.79
C ALA A 106 -5.29 7.28 -19.77
N VAL A 107 -4.77 6.05 -19.95
CA VAL A 107 -3.73 5.50 -19.07
C VAL A 107 -2.46 6.35 -19.12
N GLU A 108 -1.98 6.68 -20.32
CA GLU A 108 -0.78 7.48 -20.51
C GLU A 108 -0.96 8.87 -19.89
N GLN A 109 -2.09 9.54 -20.16
CA GLN A 109 -2.39 10.86 -19.61
C GLN A 109 -2.48 10.86 -18.07
N GLN A 110 -3.23 9.94 -17.47
CA GLN A 110 -3.40 9.94 -16.00
C GLN A 110 -2.09 9.60 -15.27
N THR A 111 -1.28 8.69 -15.83
CA THR A 111 0.02 8.34 -15.26
C THR A 111 1.04 9.45 -15.45
N SER A 112 1.03 10.13 -16.60
CA SER A 112 1.82 11.35 -16.83
C SER A 112 1.56 12.41 -15.75
N ILE A 113 0.30 12.82 -15.58
CA ILE A 113 -0.05 13.86 -14.60
C ILE A 113 0.28 13.42 -13.17
N ALA A 114 0.16 12.13 -12.84
CA ALA A 114 0.56 11.61 -11.54
C ALA A 114 2.07 11.73 -11.31
N PHE A 115 2.88 11.40 -12.32
CA PHE A 115 4.34 11.44 -12.24
C PHE A 115 4.85 12.88 -12.20
N GLU A 116 4.29 13.79 -12.99
CA GLU A 116 4.61 15.23 -12.93
C GLU A 116 4.44 15.80 -11.52
N LYS A 117 3.38 15.40 -10.80
CA LYS A 117 3.17 15.81 -9.40
C LYS A 117 4.31 15.33 -8.48
N LEU A 118 4.91 14.19 -8.78
CA LEU A 118 5.99 13.60 -7.99
C LEU A 118 7.40 14.05 -8.43
N GLN A 119 7.56 14.61 -9.64
CA GLN A 119 8.86 14.97 -10.22
C GLN A 119 9.67 16.03 -9.46
N SER A 120 9.11 16.63 -8.40
CA SER A 120 9.66 17.83 -7.77
C SER A 120 10.53 17.60 -6.53
N SER A 121 10.90 16.36 -6.18
CA SER A 121 11.53 16.12 -4.88
C SER A 121 12.59 15.01 -4.88
N SER A 122 13.76 15.32 -4.31
CA SER A 122 14.78 14.34 -3.91
C SER A 122 14.49 13.68 -2.55
N SER A 123 13.37 14.04 -1.92
CA SER A 123 12.90 13.49 -0.66
C SER A 123 11.47 12.97 -0.80
N ALA A 124 10.99 12.26 0.22
CA ALA A 124 9.63 11.75 0.27
C ALA A 124 8.57 12.84 -0.04
N PRO A 125 7.59 12.56 -0.92
CA PRO A 125 6.60 13.55 -1.30
C PRO A 125 5.72 13.95 -0.10
N PRO A 126 5.39 15.23 0.09
CA PRO A 126 4.39 15.64 1.06
C PRO A 126 3.05 14.96 0.79
N LYS A 127 2.28 14.66 1.84
CA LYS A 127 0.97 13.99 1.70
C LYS A 127 0.04 14.64 0.68
N PRO A 128 -0.13 15.99 0.62
CA PRO A 128 -1.00 16.59 -0.39
C PRO A 128 -0.57 16.25 -1.83
N THR A 129 0.74 16.21 -2.09
CA THR A 129 1.32 15.82 -3.38
C THR A 129 1.05 14.35 -3.67
N LEU A 130 1.31 13.46 -2.70
CA LEU A 130 1.05 12.02 -2.82
C LEU A 130 -0.43 11.73 -3.08
N ILE A 131 -1.33 12.38 -2.34
CA ILE A 131 -2.78 12.30 -2.53
C ILE A 131 -3.15 12.72 -3.94
N ALA A 132 -2.68 13.88 -4.39
CA ALA A 132 -2.99 14.39 -5.70
C ALA A 132 -2.47 13.49 -6.83
N ALA A 133 -1.31 12.85 -6.66
CA ALA A 133 -0.80 11.85 -7.62
C ALA A 133 -1.63 10.56 -7.60
N LEU A 134 -2.00 10.08 -6.42
CA LEU A 134 -2.79 8.87 -6.25
C LEU A 134 -4.20 9.00 -6.84
N ASP A 135 -4.84 10.17 -6.65
CA ASP A 135 -6.16 10.47 -7.19
C ASP A 135 -6.17 10.42 -8.72
N MET A 136 -5.06 10.81 -9.37
CA MET A 136 -4.95 10.74 -10.84
C MET A 136 -4.97 9.30 -11.35
N VAL A 137 -4.12 8.43 -10.80
CA VAL A 137 -4.11 7.02 -11.23
C VAL A 137 -5.38 6.27 -10.83
N CYS A 138 -6.06 6.68 -9.76
CA CYS A 138 -7.33 6.08 -9.32
C CYS A 138 -8.55 6.47 -10.18
N LYS A 139 -8.41 7.39 -11.14
CA LYS A 139 -9.45 7.65 -12.16
C LYS A 139 -9.55 6.51 -13.18
N LEU A 140 -8.52 5.67 -13.30
CA LEU A 140 -8.50 4.55 -14.23
C LEU A 140 -9.37 3.39 -13.70
N THR A 141 -10.14 2.79 -14.59
CA THR A 141 -10.99 1.64 -14.28
C THR A 141 -10.15 0.46 -13.80
N GLY A 142 -10.48 -0.10 -12.63
CA GLY A 142 -9.74 -1.20 -12.01
C GLY A 142 -8.49 -0.78 -11.22
N ILE A 143 -8.22 0.53 -11.10
CA ILE A 143 -7.13 1.07 -10.30
C ILE A 143 -7.72 1.79 -9.09
N GLY A 144 -7.62 1.17 -7.91
CA GLY A 144 -7.90 1.81 -6.61
C GLY A 144 -6.60 2.08 -5.83
N PRO A 145 -6.67 2.59 -4.59
CA PRO A 145 -5.49 3.00 -3.82
C PRO A 145 -4.37 1.95 -3.76
N ALA A 146 -4.71 0.67 -3.59
CA ALA A 146 -3.72 -0.40 -3.60
C ALA A 146 -2.98 -0.51 -4.95
N THR A 147 -3.67 -0.50 -6.08
CA THR A 147 -3.01 -0.58 -7.39
C THR A 147 -2.38 0.74 -7.80
N GLY A 148 -2.98 1.88 -7.42
CA GLY A 148 -2.44 3.20 -7.69
C GLY A 148 -1.07 3.39 -7.03
N THR A 149 -0.93 2.99 -5.77
CA THR A 149 0.36 3.07 -5.06
C THR A 149 1.42 2.13 -5.61
N LEU A 150 1.04 0.99 -6.22
CA LEU A 150 1.97 0.18 -7.00
C LEU A 150 2.54 0.96 -8.19
N ILE A 151 1.69 1.69 -8.93
CA ILE A 151 2.12 2.52 -10.06
C ILE A 151 3.05 3.65 -9.58
N LEU A 152 2.70 4.33 -8.49
CA LEU A 152 3.52 5.41 -7.93
C LEU A 152 4.86 4.90 -7.36
N ASN A 153 4.88 3.74 -6.70
CA ASN A 153 6.10 3.11 -6.19
C ASN A 153 7.10 2.80 -7.32
N ILE A 154 6.66 2.43 -8.53
CA ILE A 154 7.59 2.25 -9.64
C ILE A 154 8.28 3.57 -10.04
N PHE A 155 7.58 4.70 -9.91
CA PHE A 155 8.12 6.02 -10.24
C PHE A 155 9.07 6.57 -9.16
N ASP A 156 8.79 6.25 -7.90
CA ASP A 156 9.59 6.61 -6.73
C ASP A 156 9.70 5.42 -5.76
N PRO A 157 10.56 4.44 -6.09
CA PRO A 157 10.71 3.22 -5.28
C PRO A 157 11.46 3.45 -3.97
N GLU A 158 12.08 4.62 -3.83
CA GLU A 158 12.83 5.03 -2.66
C GLU A 158 11.88 5.46 -1.54
N HIS A 159 10.87 6.28 -1.86
CA HIS A 159 10.05 6.91 -0.83
C HIS A 159 8.60 6.45 -0.76
N ILE A 160 8.01 5.98 -1.88
CA ILE A 160 6.57 5.68 -1.93
C ILE A 160 6.36 4.20 -1.62
N PRO A 161 5.88 3.79 -0.42
CA PRO A 161 5.50 2.41 -0.15
C PRO A 161 4.35 1.96 -1.06
N PHE A 162 4.46 0.74 -1.61
CA PHE A 162 3.34 0.04 -2.23
C PHE A 162 2.39 -0.47 -1.14
N PHE A 163 1.10 -0.18 -1.27
CA PHE A 163 0.07 -0.67 -0.35
C PHE A 163 -0.26 -2.16 -0.59
N GLN A 164 0.67 -3.00 -0.17
CA GLN A 164 0.56 -4.46 -0.12
C GLN A 164 0.04 -4.91 1.26
N ASP A 165 -0.67 -6.04 1.28
CA ASP A 165 -1.34 -6.56 2.47
C ASP A 165 -0.31 -6.99 3.53
N GLU A 166 0.79 -7.63 3.12
CA GLU A 166 1.87 -8.14 3.97
C GLU A 166 2.54 -7.02 4.76
N MET A 167 2.92 -5.93 4.09
CA MET A 167 3.52 -4.76 4.72
C MET A 167 2.53 -4.02 5.61
N PHE A 168 1.27 -3.86 5.17
CA PHE A 168 0.27 -3.22 6.01
C PHE A 168 0.05 -4.00 7.32
N LEU A 169 -0.10 -5.33 7.24
CA LEU A 169 -0.32 -6.18 8.40
C LEU A 169 0.94 -6.35 9.27
N TRP A 170 2.13 -6.12 8.71
CA TRP A 170 3.37 -6.06 9.49
C TRP A 170 3.44 -4.80 10.36
N PHE A 171 3.03 -3.65 9.82
CA PHE A 171 2.98 -2.38 10.57
C PHE A 171 1.78 -2.27 11.51
N PHE A 172 0.67 -2.94 11.21
CA PHE A 172 -0.55 -2.91 11.99
C PHE A 172 -1.02 -4.32 12.36
N PRO A 173 -0.26 -5.06 13.20
CA PRO A 173 -0.55 -6.46 13.52
C PRO A 173 -1.87 -6.66 14.25
N ASP A 174 -2.36 -5.65 15.00
CA ASP A 174 -3.65 -5.69 15.68
C ASP A 174 -4.85 -5.72 14.71
N LEU A 175 -4.62 -5.35 13.44
CA LEU A 175 -5.63 -5.43 12.38
C LEU A 175 -5.60 -6.79 11.67
N LYS A 176 -4.76 -7.73 12.09
CA LYS A 176 -4.69 -9.08 11.51
C LYS A 176 -6.02 -9.82 11.76
N GLY A 177 -6.76 -10.06 10.69
CA GLY A 177 -8.11 -10.66 10.72
C GLY A 177 -9.24 -9.66 10.45
N ALA A 178 -8.96 -8.35 10.49
CA ALA A 178 -9.86 -7.34 9.99
C ALA A 178 -9.81 -7.30 8.45
N LYS A 179 -10.97 -7.06 7.82
CA LYS A 179 -11.04 -6.90 6.37
C LYS A 179 -10.42 -5.55 5.97
N LEU A 180 -9.27 -5.57 5.29
CA LEU A 180 -8.68 -4.39 4.67
C LEU A 180 -9.68 -3.76 3.70
N LYS A 181 -9.90 -2.45 3.83
CA LYS A 181 -10.84 -1.72 2.98
C LYS A 181 -10.17 -1.14 1.73
N TYR A 182 -8.83 -1.16 1.68
CA TYR A 182 -8.02 -0.64 0.58
C TYR A 182 -8.31 0.83 0.26
N THR A 183 -8.53 1.62 1.31
CA THR A 183 -8.86 3.05 1.22
C THR A 183 -7.59 3.89 1.20
N GLN A 184 -7.70 5.10 0.64
CA GLN A 184 -6.63 6.09 0.72
C GLN A 184 -6.27 6.46 2.16
N LYS A 185 -7.23 6.44 3.09
CA LYS A 185 -6.98 6.68 4.51
C LYS A 185 -6.05 5.64 5.12
N GLU A 186 -6.33 4.35 4.91
CA GLU A 186 -5.45 3.26 5.37
C GLU A 186 -4.07 3.37 4.73
N TYR A 187 -4.01 3.71 3.44
CA TYR A 187 -2.72 3.94 2.78
C TYR A 187 -1.90 5.06 3.43
N LEU A 188 -2.52 6.20 3.74
CA LEU A 188 -1.81 7.31 4.37
C LEU A 188 -1.32 6.96 5.78
N GLN A 189 -2.02 6.09 6.51
CA GLN A 189 -1.53 5.56 7.79
C GLN A 189 -0.27 4.72 7.58
N LEU A 190 -0.25 3.87 6.56
CA LEU A 190 0.94 3.09 6.19
C LEU A 190 2.10 4.01 5.77
N TYR A 191 1.83 5.02 4.95
CA TYR A 191 2.82 6.00 4.52
C TYR A 191 3.52 6.69 5.70
N ASP A 192 2.74 7.11 6.69
CA ASP A 192 3.26 7.70 7.93
C ASP A 192 4.10 6.74 8.75
N ALA A 193 3.64 5.50 8.90
CA ALA A 193 4.31 4.51 9.73
C ALA A 193 5.64 4.04 9.11
N VAL A 194 5.71 4.00 7.77
CA VAL A 194 6.90 3.57 7.02
C VAL A 194 8.03 4.59 7.07
N ALA A 195 7.72 5.89 6.97
CA ALA A 195 8.71 6.97 6.91
C ALA A 195 9.85 6.88 7.96
N PRO A 196 9.59 6.75 9.27
CA PRO A 196 10.66 6.65 10.26
C PRO A 196 11.49 5.37 10.15
N VAL A 197 10.94 4.28 9.61
CA VAL A 197 11.69 3.03 9.40
C VAL A 197 12.66 3.17 8.22
N LEU A 198 12.23 3.82 7.13
CA LEU A 198 13.12 4.09 5.99
C LEU A 198 14.29 4.98 6.41
N GLU A 199 14.01 6.04 7.17
CA GLU A 199 15.03 6.97 7.66
C GLU A 199 16.00 6.30 8.63
N SER A 200 15.50 5.57 9.63
CA SER A 200 16.35 4.93 10.65
C SER A 200 17.24 3.82 10.10
N LEU A 201 16.77 3.07 9.09
CA LEU A 201 17.54 1.98 8.47
C LEU A 201 18.35 2.43 7.25
N GLY A 202 18.04 3.58 6.65
CA GLY A 202 18.64 4.04 5.41
C GLY A 202 18.35 3.11 4.23
N VAL A 203 17.09 2.65 4.13
CA VAL A 203 16.63 1.67 3.12
C VAL A 203 15.50 2.25 2.28
N GLN A 204 15.26 1.64 1.12
CA GLN A 204 14.22 2.07 0.19
C GLN A 204 12.86 1.44 0.50
N ALA A 205 11.78 2.14 0.16
CA ALA A 205 10.42 1.62 0.31
C ALA A 205 10.21 0.28 -0.43
N VAL A 206 10.83 0.11 -1.60
CA VAL A 206 10.78 -1.15 -2.37
C VAL A 206 11.53 -2.31 -1.70
N GLU A 207 12.57 -2.02 -0.92
CA GLU A 207 13.30 -3.06 -0.15
C GLU A 207 12.47 -3.48 1.07
N LEU A 208 11.86 -2.50 1.75
CA LEU A 208 10.97 -2.75 2.88
C LEU A 208 9.75 -3.60 2.46
N GLU A 209 9.22 -3.39 1.25
CA GLU A 209 8.22 -4.25 0.61
C GLU A 209 8.69 -5.72 0.54
N LYS A 210 9.89 -5.96 0.00
CA LYS A 210 10.44 -7.32 -0.13
C LYS A 210 10.63 -7.98 1.24
N VAL A 211 11.13 -7.23 2.22
CA VAL A 211 11.32 -7.72 3.59
C VAL A 211 9.98 -8.07 4.23
N ALA A 212 8.95 -7.22 4.08
CA ALA A 212 7.61 -7.51 4.57
C ALA A 212 7.05 -8.82 3.98
N TYR A 213 7.24 -9.01 2.67
CA TYR A 213 6.83 -10.21 1.97
C TYR A 213 7.53 -11.47 2.48
N VAL A 214 8.85 -11.40 2.73
CA VAL A 214 9.65 -12.49 3.30
C VAL A 214 9.20 -12.85 4.70
N LEU A 215 9.06 -11.85 5.58
CA LEU A 215 8.62 -12.06 6.95
C LEU A 215 7.23 -12.69 7.02
N TRP A 216 6.33 -12.30 6.12
CA TRP A 216 4.98 -12.85 6.05
C TRP A 216 4.94 -14.32 5.65
N HIS A 217 5.85 -14.75 4.76
CA HIS A 217 5.91 -16.11 4.20
C HIS A 217 7.07 -16.93 4.77
N LYS A 218 7.57 -16.58 5.96
CA LYS A 218 8.75 -17.23 6.57
C LYS A 218 8.55 -18.73 6.86
N ASP A 219 7.30 -19.19 6.93
CA ASP A 219 6.93 -20.60 7.06
C ASP A 219 7.30 -21.45 5.83
N LEU A 220 7.63 -20.80 4.70
CA LEU A 220 8.15 -21.46 3.50
C LEU A 220 9.69 -21.51 3.46
N LEU A 221 10.40 -20.94 4.43
CA LEU A 221 11.87 -21.04 4.48
C LEU A 221 12.32 -22.47 4.77
N GLU A 222 13.48 -22.85 4.23
CA GLU A 222 14.15 -24.09 4.67
C GLU A 222 14.68 -23.90 6.09
N ASP A 223 14.97 -25.00 6.80
CA ASP A 223 15.42 -24.97 8.19
C ASP A 223 16.67 -24.10 8.40
N ASP A 224 17.62 -24.13 7.47
CA ASP A 224 18.85 -23.34 7.54
C ASP A 224 18.59 -21.83 7.41
N ASP A 225 17.79 -21.43 6.41
CA ASP A 225 17.43 -20.02 6.17
C ASP A 225 16.53 -19.48 7.28
N SER A 226 15.59 -20.30 7.77
CA SER A 226 14.72 -20.00 8.89
C SER A 226 15.54 -19.77 10.17
N SER A 227 16.50 -20.66 10.44
CA SER A 227 17.42 -20.54 11.58
C SER A 227 18.30 -19.29 11.47
N LYS A 228 18.82 -18.98 10.27
CA LYS A 228 19.60 -17.76 10.01
C LYS A 228 18.77 -16.52 10.29
N LEU A 229 17.54 -16.45 9.78
CA LEU A 229 16.65 -15.32 9.98
C LEU A 229 16.27 -15.14 11.46
N GLU A 230 15.84 -16.21 12.14
CA GLU A 230 15.45 -16.17 13.57
C GLU A 230 16.63 -15.80 14.49
N LYS A 231 17.86 -16.22 14.16
CA LYS A 231 19.06 -15.82 14.93
C LYS A 231 19.32 -14.32 14.86
N VAL A 232 19.14 -13.70 13.69
CA VAL A 232 19.36 -12.25 13.53
C VAL A 232 18.19 -11.44 14.09
N LEU A 233 16.97 -11.98 14.04
CA LEU A 233 15.78 -11.39 14.67
C LEU A 233 15.83 -11.43 16.20
N SER A 234 16.28 -12.53 16.79
CA SER A 234 16.45 -12.64 18.26
C SER A 234 17.64 -11.81 18.77
N GLY A 235 18.73 -11.73 18.00
CA GLY A 235 19.85 -10.83 18.27
C GLY A 235 19.42 -9.35 18.33
N ALA A 236 18.43 -8.94 17.52
CA ALA A 236 17.85 -7.60 17.58
C ALA A 236 17.07 -7.32 18.88
N SER A 237 16.39 -8.32 19.45
CA SER A 237 15.65 -8.17 20.71
C SER A 237 16.55 -7.99 21.93
N ASN A 238 17.77 -8.53 21.91
CA ASN A 238 18.71 -8.42 23.04
C ASN A 238 19.37 -7.04 23.15
N VAL A 239 19.37 -6.21 22.10
CA VAL A 239 20.00 -4.87 22.13
C VAL A 239 19.06 -3.81 22.74
N VAL A 240 17.74 -4.05 22.75
CA VAL A 240 16.74 -3.10 23.28
C VAL A 240 16.54 -3.25 24.81
N GLY A 241 17.17 -4.25 25.43
CA GLY A 241 17.01 -4.57 26.85
C GLY A 241 17.64 -3.59 27.84
N GLU A 242 18.50 -2.66 27.40
CA GLU A 242 19.32 -1.85 28.31
C GLU A 242 18.93 -0.35 28.42
N GLU A 243 18.09 0.20 27.53
CA GLU A 243 17.70 1.62 27.58
C GLU A 243 16.19 1.85 27.48
N ALA A 244 15.42 1.37 28.46
CA ALA A 244 14.05 1.83 28.69
C ALA A 244 13.63 1.74 30.16
N LYS A 245 14.27 2.54 31.02
CA LYS A 245 13.68 2.92 32.32
C LYS A 245 13.16 4.36 32.24
N ALA A 246 11.94 4.52 31.74
CA ALA A 246 11.16 5.75 31.91
C ALA A 246 9.88 5.44 32.71
N LYS A 247 9.63 6.27 33.73
CA LYS A 247 8.66 6.11 34.82
C LYS A 247 7.20 6.18 34.35
N PRO A 248 6.24 5.52 35.05
CA PRO A 248 4.83 5.58 34.72
C PRO A 248 4.24 6.94 35.08
N MET A 249 3.54 7.54 34.13
CA MET A 249 2.79 8.79 34.29
C MET A 249 1.42 8.47 34.92
N LYS A 250 1.18 8.96 36.14
CA LYS A 250 -0.07 8.80 36.89
C LYS A 250 -1.23 9.46 36.15
N MET A 251 -2.27 8.69 35.82
CA MET A 251 -3.61 9.25 35.59
C MET A 251 -4.25 9.53 36.95
N LEU A 252 -4.64 10.79 37.15
CA LEU A 252 -5.37 11.24 38.32
C LEU A 252 -6.87 10.94 38.08
N GLU A 253 -7.43 10.02 38.85
CA GLU A 253 -8.86 9.96 39.08
C GLU A 253 -9.27 11.12 39.99
N THR A 254 -10.34 11.83 39.63
CA THR A 254 -11.30 12.33 40.61
C THR A 254 -12.71 12.22 40.04
N ALA A 255 -13.55 11.60 40.84
CA ALA A 255 -14.93 11.27 40.53
C ALA A 255 -15.90 12.27 41.20
N LYS A 256 -17.11 12.28 40.63
CA LYS A 256 -18.44 12.49 41.26
C LYS A 256 -19.13 13.86 41.18
N SER A 257 -20.41 13.70 40.85
CA SER A 257 -21.61 14.48 41.19
C SER A 257 -22.09 15.41 40.08
N GLY A 258 -23.34 15.39 39.59
CA GLY A 258 -24.55 14.77 40.13
C GLY A 258 -25.72 15.76 40.12
N LYS A 259 -26.43 15.82 38.98
CA LYS A 259 -27.90 15.97 38.79
C LYS A 259 -28.70 17.21 39.27
N SER A 260 -29.63 17.58 38.36
CA SER A 260 -30.95 18.25 38.50
C SER A 260 -30.93 19.79 38.41
N VAL A 261 -31.85 20.48 37.70
CA VAL A 261 -33.32 20.42 37.79
C VAL A 261 -34.04 20.88 36.48
N LYS A 262 -35.18 20.22 36.24
CA LYS A 262 -36.38 20.47 35.39
C LYS A 262 -36.83 21.93 35.11
N ARG A 263 -37.48 22.10 33.93
CA ARG A 263 -38.87 22.62 33.68
C ARG A 263 -39.06 22.73 32.15
N GLN A 264 -40.20 22.54 31.49
CA GLN A 264 -41.52 21.94 31.71
C GLN A 264 -42.19 21.95 30.31
N ALA A 265 -43.21 21.12 30.09
CA ALA A 265 -43.86 20.83 28.82
C ALA A 265 -45.00 21.79 28.43
N GLU A 266 -45.42 21.71 27.15
CA GLU A 266 -46.80 21.81 26.57
C GLU A 266 -46.76 22.56 25.22
N ALA A 267 -47.65 22.41 24.24
CA ALA A 267 -48.49 21.35 23.66
C ALA A 267 -49.24 22.02 22.46
N ALA A 268 -49.91 21.22 21.62
CA ALA A 268 -50.86 21.54 20.52
C ALA A 268 -50.25 21.52 19.09
N ASN A 269 -50.55 20.49 18.26
CA ASN A 269 -51.75 20.31 17.40
C ASN A 269 -51.73 21.29 16.20
N ASP A 270 -52.01 20.95 14.93
CA ASP A 270 -52.57 19.79 14.23
C ASP A 270 -52.38 20.03 12.71
N VAL A 271 -52.59 19.01 11.87
CA VAL A 271 -52.94 18.97 10.41
C VAL A 271 -52.52 20.11 9.45
N ASP A 272 -52.13 19.89 8.18
CA ASP A 272 -52.67 18.97 7.19
C ASP A 272 -51.76 18.92 5.94
N LEU A 273 -51.77 17.77 5.25
CA LEU A 273 -51.29 17.61 3.87
C LEU A 273 -52.47 17.87 2.92
N PRO A 274 -52.24 18.27 1.66
CA PRO A 274 -52.37 17.23 0.64
C PRO A 274 -51.44 17.33 -0.57
N SER A 275 -51.11 16.14 -1.06
CA SER A 275 -50.68 15.82 -2.41
C SER A 275 -51.66 16.30 -3.51
N SER A 276 -51.18 16.60 -4.72
CA SER A 276 -51.67 15.92 -5.94
C SER A 276 -50.87 16.25 -7.21
N LYS A 277 -50.71 15.23 -8.04
CA LYS A 277 -50.29 15.22 -9.44
C LYS A 277 -51.31 15.93 -10.34
N ARG A 278 -50.89 16.56 -11.45
CA ARG A 278 -51.21 16.14 -12.83
C ARG A 278 -50.84 17.17 -13.93
N GLN A 279 -50.34 16.59 -15.01
CA GLN A 279 -50.68 16.80 -16.42
C GLN A 279 -49.87 17.74 -17.33
N SER A 280 -49.75 17.20 -18.54
CA SER A 280 -48.91 17.53 -19.67
C SER A 280 -49.59 18.44 -20.69
N ARG A 281 -48.73 19.02 -21.55
CA ARG A 281 -48.96 19.36 -22.98
C ARG A 281 -50.01 20.43 -23.31
N ARG A 282 -49.51 21.51 -23.94
CA ARG A 282 -49.85 21.84 -25.33
C ARG A 282 -48.84 22.83 -25.96
N LYS A 283 -48.38 22.48 -27.16
CA LYS A 283 -47.70 23.35 -28.14
C LYS A 283 -48.67 24.42 -28.65
N ARG A 284 -48.18 25.63 -28.90
CA ARG A 284 -48.40 26.44 -30.11
C ARG A 284 -47.64 27.78 -30.02
N SER A 285 -46.59 27.89 -30.82
CA SER A 285 -46.19 29.07 -31.61
C SER A 285 -45.04 28.64 -32.50
#